data_AF-A0A9W6X0X2-F1
#
_entry.id   AF-A0A9W6X0X2-F1
#
_cell.length_a   1.000
_cell.length_b   1.000
_cell.length_c   1.000
_cell.angle_alpha   90.00
_cell.angle_beta   90.00
_cell.angle_gamma   90.00
#
_symmetry.space_group_name_H-M   'P 1'
#
loop_
_entity.id
_entity.type
_entity.pdbx_description
1 polymer ?
#
loop_
_entity_poly.entity_id
_entity_poly.type
_entity_poly.pdbx_seq_one_letter_code
_entity_poly.pdbx_strand_id
1 'polypeptide(L)'
;MASEDQAIGETEKSPADPFTNKRGIIVQLQHANPYYDDSYAVNSANIGPYGDAITYEFLPYIEKNFRGIGEGWARTMYGGSTGGWESFAVQVYYPEEYNGCWSFCPDAFDFRRFQQVDLFTDKNAYYARGDWTQKDRGAKRDYLGDIRETMAEENHHELAMGSRGRSGGQWDAWQAVYSPVNNTDGYPAAVWDKLTGEIHPEVVEYWETHYDVRAKLEREWQARGLGAKLVNKLHVYVGVTDSYYLNDAVFLLEDFLKTTTEPYYNGSIVYGVTDGRGYEHCWTGSFDQSISLGWHTVNQRMIPQMVNHIVQSAPEGADLSFTSY
;
A
#
# COMPACT_ATOMS: atom_id res chain seq x y z
N MET A 1 -53.60 46.65 -12.03
CA MET A 1 -53.60 45.31 -12.65
C MET A 1 -52.19 44.77 -12.56
N ALA A 2 -52.06 43.56 -12.04
CA ALA A 2 -50.89 42.67 -11.97
C ALA A 2 -49.63 43.20 -11.26
N SER A 3 -49.53 42.88 -9.97
CA SER A 3 -48.26 42.58 -9.30
C SER A 3 -47.82 41.16 -9.71
N GLU A 4 -46.70 41.03 -10.40
CA GLU A 4 -46.05 39.74 -10.64
C GLU A 4 -45.11 39.44 -9.47
N ASP A 5 -45.57 38.60 -8.56
CA ASP A 5 -44.72 37.85 -7.64
C ASP A 5 -43.89 36.86 -8.47
N GLN A 6 -42.63 37.20 -8.71
CA GLN A 6 -41.64 36.19 -9.13
C GLN A 6 -41.25 35.38 -7.89
N ALA A 7 -41.78 34.16 -7.86
CA ALA A 7 -41.33 33.11 -6.95
C ALA A 7 -39.80 32.95 -7.08
N ILE A 8 -39.10 33.28 -6.00
CA ILE A 8 -37.69 32.96 -5.83
C ILE A 8 -37.62 31.44 -5.75
N GLY A 9 -37.05 30.83 -6.79
CA GLY A 9 -36.88 29.40 -6.91
C GLY A 9 -36.19 28.80 -5.69
N GLU A 10 -36.62 27.59 -5.36
CA GLU A 10 -36.05 26.73 -4.33
C GLU A 10 -34.52 26.78 -4.40
N THR A 11 -33.89 27.22 -3.31
CA THR A 11 -32.45 27.09 -3.11
C THR A 11 -32.08 25.63 -3.29
N GLU A 12 -31.25 25.32 -4.29
CA GLU A 12 -30.56 24.03 -4.39
C GLU A 12 -30.02 23.70 -3.00
N LYS A 13 -30.49 22.59 -2.40
CA LYS A 13 -29.95 22.10 -1.15
C LYS A 13 -28.45 21.96 -1.35
N SER A 14 -27.66 22.70 -0.57
CA SER A 14 -26.22 22.50 -0.50
C SER A 14 -25.95 20.99 -0.41
N PRO A 15 -25.01 20.43 -1.19
CA PRO A 15 -24.72 19.01 -1.13
C PRO A 15 -24.51 18.60 0.33
N ALA A 16 -25.17 17.52 0.74
CA ALA A 16 -25.08 17.03 2.11
C ALA A 16 -23.60 16.82 2.47
N ASP A 17 -23.19 17.35 3.62
CA ASP A 17 -21.83 17.17 4.14
C ASP A 17 -21.49 15.67 4.13
N PRO A 18 -20.39 15.23 3.48
CA PRO A 18 -20.04 13.81 3.39
C PRO A 18 -19.85 13.16 4.76
N PHE A 19 -19.56 13.94 5.81
CA PHE A 19 -19.44 13.49 7.19
C PHE A 19 -20.74 13.50 7.99
N THR A 20 -21.88 13.87 7.39
CA THR A 20 -23.20 13.75 8.03
C THR A 20 -23.35 12.31 8.55
N ASN A 21 -23.64 12.17 9.85
CA ASN A 21 -23.78 10.89 10.54
C ASN A 21 -22.52 9.99 10.51
N LYS A 22 -21.31 10.56 10.48
CA LYS A 22 -20.05 9.79 10.47
C LYS A 22 -19.05 10.37 11.46
N ARG A 23 -18.59 9.55 12.40
CA ARG A 23 -17.48 9.89 13.30
C ARG A 23 -16.56 8.69 13.48
N GLY A 24 -15.32 8.97 13.80
CA GLY A 24 -14.29 7.98 14.06
C GLY A 24 -13.06 8.62 14.67
N ILE A 25 -12.08 7.79 15.00
CA ILE A 25 -10.76 8.21 15.48
C ILE A 25 -9.79 7.97 14.33
N ILE A 26 -9.05 9.00 13.93
CA ILE A 26 -7.94 8.86 13.00
C ILE A 26 -6.68 8.71 13.83
N VAL A 27 -5.91 7.66 13.56
CA VAL A 27 -4.65 7.38 14.22
C VAL A 27 -3.55 7.45 13.17
N GLN A 28 -2.60 8.36 13.36
CA GLN A 28 -1.37 8.40 12.57
C GLN A 28 -0.24 7.90 13.45
N LEU A 29 0.45 6.87 12.98
CA LEU A 29 1.52 6.20 13.72
C LEU A 29 2.87 6.69 13.24
N GLN A 30 3.82 6.80 14.17
CA GLN A 30 5.24 6.84 13.84
C GLN A 30 5.87 5.60 14.47
N HIS A 31 6.40 4.72 13.64
CA HIS A 31 7.00 3.45 14.05
C HIS A 31 8.43 3.32 13.52
N ALA A 32 9.24 4.33 13.83
CA ALA A 32 10.64 4.40 13.44
C ALA A 32 11.47 3.30 14.10
N ASN A 33 12.45 2.79 13.36
CA ASN A 33 13.38 1.77 13.80
C ASN A 33 14.84 2.19 13.48
N PRO A 34 15.87 1.42 13.87
CA PRO A 34 17.26 1.81 13.64
C PRO A 34 17.71 1.93 12.18
N TYR A 35 16.94 1.39 11.22
CA TYR A 35 17.28 1.38 9.80
C TYR A 35 16.52 2.45 9.00
N TYR A 36 15.28 2.75 9.40
CA TYR A 36 14.38 3.66 8.67
C TYR A 36 13.33 4.28 9.61
N ASP A 37 12.71 5.40 9.21
CA ASP A 37 11.68 6.07 10.02
C ASP A 37 10.31 5.35 10.02
N ASP A 38 10.24 4.24 9.30
CA ASP A 38 9.08 3.38 9.15
C ASP A 38 9.44 1.87 9.31
N SER A 39 8.60 1.09 9.99
CA SER A 39 8.74 -0.36 10.25
C SER A 39 7.91 -1.23 9.30
N TYR A 40 7.21 -0.61 8.34
CA TYR A 40 6.23 -1.21 7.44
C TYR A 40 5.03 -1.83 8.17
N ALA A 41 4.84 -1.50 9.45
CA ALA A 41 3.79 -2.02 10.30
C ALA A 41 3.64 -3.56 10.29
N VAL A 42 4.72 -4.29 9.98
CA VAL A 42 4.77 -5.76 9.94
C VAL A 42 5.85 -6.30 10.88
N ASN A 43 5.76 -7.58 11.20
CA ASN A 43 6.82 -8.26 11.92
C ASN A 43 7.99 -8.55 10.97
N SER A 44 9.21 -8.29 11.42
CA SER A 44 10.41 -8.63 10.65
C SER A 44 11.57 -9.08 11.54
N ALA A 45 12.44 -9.91 10.95
CA ALA A 45 13.60 -10.47 11.61
C ALA A 45 14.62 -9.40 12.04
N ASN A 46 14.72 -8.26 11.33
CA ASN A 46 15.73 -7.24 11.64
C ASN A 46 15.18 -6.07 12.46
N ILE A 47 13.89 -5.76 12.33
CA ILE A 47 13.27 -4.58 12.97
C ILE A 47 12.36 -4.94 14.13
N GLY A 48 12.01 -6.22 14.31
CA GLY A 48 11.20 -6.70 15.41
C GLY A 48 9.70 -6.81 15.08
N PRO A 49 8.88 -7.14 16.08
CA PRO A 49 7.48 -7.51 15.90
C PRO A 49 6.55 -6.28 15.88
N TYR A 50 6.83 -5.30 15.01
CA TYR A 50 6.04 -4.05 14.96
C TYR A 50 4.58 -4.28 14.60
N GLY A 51 4.28 -5.21 13.70
CA GLY A 51 2.90 -5.53 13.32
C GLY A 51 2.08 -6.04 14.50
N ASP A 52 2.64 -6.93 15.31
CA ASP A 52 1.97 -7.45 16.50
C ASP A 52 1.86 -6.37 17.59
N ALA A 53 2.93 -5.60 17.82
CA ALA A 53 2.91 -4.53 18.81
C ALA A 53 1.87 -3.45 18.47
N ILE A 54 1.75 -3.08 17.19
CA ILE A 54 0.74 -2.12 16.74
C ILE A 54 -0.66 -2.72 16.91
N THR A 55 -0.88 -3.93 16.40
CA THR A 55 -2.21 -4.53 16.30
C THR A 55 -2.76 -4.98 17.65
N TYR A 56 -1.95 -5.60 18.49
CA TYR A 56 -2.41 -6.26 19.73
C TYR A 56 -2.07 -5.50 21.01
N GLU A 57 -1.21 -4.47 20.96
CA GLU A 57 -0.87 -3.66 22.15
C GLU A 57 -1.29 -2.20 21.98
N PHE A 58 -0.80 -1.53 20.93
CA PHE A 58 -1.00 -0.09 20.75
C PHE A 58 -2.45 0.27 20.41
N LEU A 59 -3.05 -0.35 19.39
CA LEU A 59 -4.43 -0.05 18.99
C LEU A 59 -5.42 -0.33 20.12
N PRO A 60 -5.38 -1.48 20.83
CA PRO A 60 -6.23 -1.71 21.99
C PRO A 60 -6.05 -0.67 23.10
N TYR A 61 -4.82 -0.20 23.33
CA TYR A 61 -4.56 0.88 24.28
C TYR A 61 -5.26 2.18 23.86
N ILE A 62 -5.14 2.60 22.60
CA ILE A 62 -5.80 3.80 22.08
C ILE A 62 -7.32 3.66 22.18
N GLU A 63 -7.88 2.54 21.74
CA GLU A 63 -9.32 2.31 21.75
C GLU A 63 -9.89 2.36 23.17
N LYS A 64 -9.20 1.77 24.13
CA LYS A 64 -9.59 1.87 25.55
C LYS A 64 -9.56 3.30 26.08
N ASN A 65 -8.55 4.10 25.73
CA ASN A 65 -8.39 5.47 26.26
C ASN A 65 -9.31 6.48 25.57
N PHE A 66 -9.61 6.29 24.29
CA PHE A 66 -10.37 7.23 23.47
C PHE A 66 -11.78 6.74 23.12
N ARG A 67 -12.22 5.62 23.72
CA ARG A 67 -13.54 4.98 23.52
C ARG A 67 -13.75 4.55 22.06
N GLY A 68 -12.73 3.94 21.46
CA GLY A 68 -12.88 3.17 20.23
C GLY A 68 -13.65 1.88 20.48
N ILE A 69 -14.17 1.27 19.40
CA ILE A 69 -15.01 0.06 19.48
C ILE A 69 -14.19 -1.15 19.95
N GLY A 70 -12.91 -1.24 19.60
CA GLY A 70 -12.05 -2.34 20.06
C GLY A 70 -12.16 -3.63 19.26
N GLU A 71 -12.90 -3.61 18.14
CA GLU A 71 -13.16 -4.79 17.33
C GLU A 71 -12.68 -4.58 15.89
N GLY A 72 -12.10 -5.62 15.28
CA GLY A 72 -11.47 -5.52 13.97
C GLY A 72 -12.41 -5.11 12.84
N TRP A 73 -13.71 -5.43 12.94
CA TRP A 73 -14.73 -4.96 11.98
C TRP A 73 -14.88 -3.43 11.96
N ALA A 74 -14.47 -2.74 13.03
CA ALA A 74 -14.54 -1.29 13.15
C ALA A 74 -13.22 -0.58 12.79
N ARG A 75 -12.21 -1.31 12.33
CA ARG A 75 -10.90 -0.74 11.93
C ARG A 75 -10.73 -0.77 10.42
N THR A 76 -10.29 0.36 9.86
CA THR A 76 -9.89 0.45 8.45
C THR A 76 -8.55 1.15 8.37
N MET A 77 -7.81 0.89 7.30
CA MET A 77 -6.48 1.45 7.07
C MET A 77 -6.40 2.13 5.72
N TYR A 78 -5.53 3.13 5.62
CA TYR A 78 -5.13 3.71 4.35
C TYR A 78 -3.74 4.28 4.45
N GLY A 79 -3.10 4.38 3.30
CA GLY A 79 -1.78 4.96 3.17
C GLY A 79 -1.40 5.02 1.71
N GLY A 80 -0.31 5.72 1.39
CA GLY A 80 0.22 5.70 0.04
C GLY A 80 1.72 5.53 0.00
N SER A 81 2.23 5.14 -1.17
CA SER A 81 3.63 4.73 -1.33
C SER A 81 3.93 3.56 -0.38
N THR A 82 4.94 3.66 0.49
CA THR A 82 5.18 2.70 1.59
C THR A 82 3.94 2.41 2.42
N GLY A 83 3.21 3.43 2.89
CA GLY A 83 1.94 3.24 3.61
C GLY A 83 0.82 2.58 2.77
N GLY A 84 0.91 2.68 1.44
CA GLY A 84 0.04 1.97 0.52
C GLY A 84 0.31 0.48 0.56
N TRP A 85 1.58 0.08 0.61
CA TRP A 85 1.95 -1.32 0.81
C TRP A 85 1.56 -1.80 2.20
N GLU A 86 1.85 -1.02 3.25
CA GLU A 86 1.53 -1.36 4.64
C GLU A 86 0.04 -1.63 4.84
N SER A 87 -0.82 -0.69 4.45
CA SER A 87 -2.26 -0.83 4.63
C SER A 87 -2.81 -2.10 3.97
N PHE A 88 -2.27 -2.48 2.81
CA PHE A 88 -2.66 -3.70 2.13
C PHE A 88 -2.05 -4.96 2.77
N ALA A 89 -0.75 -4.95 3.05
CA ALA A 89 -0.03 -6.09 3.64
C ALA A 89 -0.54 -6.41 5.04
N VAL A 90 -0.74 -5.41 5.90
CA VAL A 90 -1.31 -5.57 7.25
C VAL A 90 -2.73 -6.13 7.17
N GLN A 91 -3.55 -5.68 6.21
CA GLN A 91 -4.88 -6.27 6.00
C GLN A 91 -4.78 -7.76 5.61
N VAL A 92 -3.75 -8.16 4.87
CA VAL A 92 -3.51 -9.57 4.49
C VAL A 92 -2.92 -10.40 5.65
N TYR A 93 -2.03 -9.85 6.47
CA TYR A 93 -1.42 -10.55 7.60
C TYR A 93 -2.34 -10.64 8.82
N TYR A 94 -3.19 -9.64 9.04
CA TYR A 94 -4.10 -9.54 10.18
C TYR A 94 -5.56 -9.41 9.69
N PRO A 95 -6.09 -10.36 8.90
CA PRO A 95 -7.33 -10.19 8.16
C PRO A 95 -8.60 -10.13 9.02
N GLU A 96 -8.50 -10.50 10.30
CA GLU A 96 -9.60 -10.41 11.28
C GLU A 96 -9.53 -9.14 12.13
N GLU A 97 -8.36 -8.50 12.20
CA GLU A 97 -8.13 -7.31 13.03
C GLU A 97 -8.43 -6.01 12.30
N TYR A 98 -8.58 -6.09 10.96
CA TYR A 98 -8.93 -4.96 10.11
C TYR A 98 -9.99 -5.34 9.07
N ASN A 99 -10.77 -4.34 8.68
CA ASN A 99 -11.97 -4.47 7.88
C ASN A 99 -11.98 -3.54 6.67
N GLY A 100 -10.85 -3.43 6.00
CA GLY A 100 -10.72 -2.68 4.77
C GLY A 100 -9.42 -1.89 4.72
N CYS A 101 -8.75 -1.94 3.57
CA CYS A 101 -7.62 -1.11 3.24
C CYS A 101 -7.88 -0.28 1.97
N TRP A 102 -7.47 0.98 1.99
CA TRP A 102 -7.43 1.87 0.84
C TRP A 102 -5.98 2.23 0.57
N SER A 103 -5.37 1.47 -0.34
CA SER A 103 -3.97 1.55 -0.72
C SER A 103 -3.80 2.49 -1.91
N PHE A 104 -2.97 3.52 -1.76
CA PHE A 104 -2.69 4.49 -2.82
C PHE A 104 -1.25 4.31 -3.33
N CYS A 105 -1.05 4.26 -4.64
CA CYS A 105 0.26 4.16 -5.32
C CYS A 105 1.30 3.31 -4.54
N PRO A 106 0.97 2.05 -4.19
CA PRO A 106 1.73 1.29 -3.20
C PRO A 106 3.11 0.86 -3.69
N ASP A 107 4.02 0.60 -2.75
CA ASP A 107 5.21 -0.21 -3.05
C ASP A 107 4.82 -1.60 -3.59
N ALA A 108 5.76 -2.31 -4.20
CA ALA A 108 5.48 -3.51 -4.98
C ALA A 108 4.85 -4.64 -4.14
N PHE A 109 3.67 -5.11 -4.56
CA PHE A 109 3.01 -6.28 -3.99
C PHE A 109 3.49 -7.63 -4.54
N ASP A 110 4.18 -7.58 -5.69
CA ASP A 110 4.62 -8.72 -6.46
C ASP A 110 6.07 -8.48 -6.91
N PHE A 111 6.98 -9.33 -6.47
CA PHE A 111 8.41 -9.15 -6.68
C PHE A 111 8.90 -9.57 -8.07
N ARG A 112 8.00 -10.02 -8.97
CA ARG A 112 8.26 -10.05 -10.43
C ARG A 112 8.34 -8.64 -11.03
N ARG A 113 7.85 -7.64 -10.28
CA ARG A 113 7.86 -6.21 -10.61
C ARG A 113 8.28 -5.40 -9.38
N PHE A 114 9.47 -5.70 -8.86
CA PHE A 114 10.08 -4.92 -7.79
C PHE A 114 10.73 -3.67 -8.39
N GLN A 115 9.91 -2.64 -8.64
CA GLN A 115 10.13 -1.69 -9.73
C GLN A 115 10.26 -2.45 -11.08
N GLN A 116 11.38 -2.31 -11.79
CA GLN A 116 11.57 -2.95 -13.10
C GLN A 116 12.24 -4.33 -13.07
N VAL A 117 12.77 -4.78 -11.94
CA VAL A 117 13.43 -6.09 -11.83
C VAL A 117 12.42 -7.18 -11.48
N ASP A 118 12.56 -8.34 -12.13
CA ASP A 118 11.94 -9.58 -11.70
C ASP A 118 12.92 -10.34 -10.81
N LEU A 119 12.72 -10.31 -9.49
CA LEU A 119 13.65 -10.91 -8.54
C LEU A 119 13.81 -12.42 -8.71
N PHE A 120 12.83 -13.09 -9.32
CA PHE A 120 12.82 -14.55 -9.45
C PHE A 120 13.55 -15.05 -10.70
N THR A 121 13.57 -14.25 -11.77
CA THR A 121 14.10 -14.69 -13.07
C THR A 121 15.31 -13.92 -13.55
N ASP A 122 15.44 -12.64 -13.15
CA ASP A 122 16.60 -11.84 -13.50
C ASP A 122 17.84 -12.30 -12.71
N LYS A 123 19.00 -12.21 -13.36
CA LYS A 123 20.30 -12.45 -12.69
C LYS A 123 20.92 -11.18 -12.12
N ASN A 124 20.45 -10.02 -12.57
CA ASN A 124 20.99 -8.73 -12.20
C ASN A 124 19.89 -7.67 -12.09
N ALA A 125 19.90 -6.92 -10.99
CA ALA A 125 18.90 -5.91 -10.68
C ALA A 125 19.07 -4.61 -11.49
N TYR A 126 20.25 -4.35 -12.07
CA TYR A 126 20.54 -3.06 -12.70
C TYR A 126 20.35 -3.03 -14.20
N TYR A 127 20.37 -4.18 -14.85
CA TYR A 127 20.21 -4.24 -16.30
C TYR A 127 19.39 -5.44 -16.75
N ALA A 128 18.78 -5.29 -17.92
CA ALA A 128 18.27 -6.39 -18.72
C ALA A 128 19.28 -6.71 -19.82
N ARG A 129 19.55 -8.00 -20.05
CA ARG A 129 20.41 -8.45 -21.14
C ARG A 129 19.55 -9.14 -22.21
N GLY A 130 19.41 -8.48 -23.35
CA GLY A 130 18.83 -9.09 -24.55
C GLY A 130 19.88 -9.89 -25.33
N ASP A 131 19.47 -10.46 -26.46
CA ASP A 131 20.31 -11.30 -27.32
C ASP A 131 21.65 -10.65 -27.71
N TRP A 132 21.64 -9.33 -27.92
CA TRP A 132 22.78 -8.59 -28.49
C TRP A 132 23.26 -7.41 -27.64
N THR A 133 22.40 -6.86 -26.77
CA THR A 133 22.72 -5.63 -26.01
C THR A 133 22.23 -5.72 -24.58
N GLN A 134 22.95 -5.03 -23.70
CA GLN A 134 22.52 -4.73 -22.34
C GLN A 134 21.81 -3.37 -22.30
N LYS A 135 20.78 -3.25 -21.45
CA LYS A 135 20.05 -2.00 -21.19
C LYS A 135 19.90 -1.83 -19.69
N ASP A 136 20.28 -0.68 -19.18
CA ASP A 136 20.12 -0.35 -17.77
C ASP A 136 18.64 -0.14 -17.45
N ARG A 137 18.22 -0.57 -16.26
CA ARG A 137 16.85 -0.44 -15.77
C ARG A 137 16.65 0.95 -15.18
N GLY A 138 15.57 1.61 -15.57
CA GLY A 138 15.15 2.85 -14.92
C GLY A 138 14.58 2.54 -13.53
N ALA A 139 14.94 3.34 -12.54
CA ALA A 139 14.29 3.33 -11.22
C ALA A 139 13.18 4.39 -11.15
N LYS A 140 13.37 5.51 -11.86
CA LYS A 140 12.46 6.65 -11.83
C LYS A 140 12.22 7.24 -13.20
N ARG A 141 10.97 7.58 -13.50
CA ARG A 141 10.53 8.31 -14.70
C ARG A 141 9.62 9.48 -14.35
N ASP A 142 9.46 10.40 -15.29
CA ASP A 142 8.37 11.36 -15.27
C ASP A 142 7.16 10.90 -16.10
N TYR A 143 6.11 11.73 -16.11
CA TYR A 143 4.86 11.47 -16.80
C TYR A 143 4.98 11.32 -18.34
N LEU A 144 6.10 11.75 -18.95
CA LEU A 144 6.38 11.52 -20.37
C LEU A 144 7.10 10.19 -20.61
N GLY A 145 7.56 9.54 -19.54
CA GLY A 145 8.35 8.30 -19.60
C GLY A 145 9.86 8.54 -19.67
N ASP A 146 10.32 9.78 -19.55
CA ASP A 146 11.76 10.07 -19.55
C ASP A 146 12.39 9.56 -18.25
N ILE A 147 13.40 8.69 -18.39
CA ILE A 147 14.13 8.11 -17.26
C ILE A 147 14.98 9.20 -16.62
N ARG A 148 14.82 9.38 -15.30
CA ARG A 148 15.61 10.34 -14.51
C ARG A 148 16.79 9.70 -13.83
N GLU A 149 16.59 8.48 -13.31
CA GLU A 149 17.54 7.75 -12.50
C GLU A 149 17.43 6.26 -12.85
N THR A 150 18.56 5.57 -12.92
CA THR A 150 18.65 4.11 -13.06
C THR A 150 18.67 3.42 -11.70
N MET A 151 18.33 2.13 -11.66
CA MET A 151 18.38 1.33 -10.42
C MET A 151 19.80 1.27 -9.81
N ALA A 152 20.83 1.23 -10.65
CA ALA A 152 22.22 1.29 -10.20
C ALA A 152 22.52 2.63 -9.51
N GLU A 153 22.13 3.76 -10.12
CA GLU A 153 22.38 5.09 -9.56
C GLU A 153 21.72 5.28 -8.19
N GLU A 154 20.45 4.88 -8.01
CA GLU A 154 19.78 4.95 -6.70
C GLU A 154 20.46 4.04 -5.66
N ASN A 155 20.80 2.80 -6.01
CA ASN A 155 21.44 1.87 -5.07
C ASN A 155 22.86 2.32 -4.70
N HIS A 156 23.64 2.84 -5.66
CA HIS A 156 24.98 3.36 -5.42
C HIS A 156 24.95 4.62 -4.57
N HIS A 157 23.95 5.49 -4.77
CA HIS A 157 23.71 6.63 -3.91
C HIS A 157 23.47 6.19 -2.47
N GLU A 158 22.56 5.25 -2.24
CA GLU A 158 22.31 4.71 -0.90
C GLU A 158 23.55 4.04 -0.29
N LEU A 159 24.29 3.27 -1.09
CA LEU A 159 25.52 2.61 -0.65
C LEU A 159 26.57 3.62 -0.15
N ALA A 160 26.64 4.80 -0.78
CA ALA A 160 27.51 5.88 -0.35
C ALA A 160 27.02 6.57 0.94
N MET A 161 25.70 6.61 1.18
CA MET A 161 25.09 7.20 2.37
C MET A 161 25.25 6.31 3.61
N GLY A 162 25.16 4.99 3.45
CA GLY A 162 25.28 4.06 4.56
C GLY A 162 25.53 2.62 4.13
N SER A 163 26.28 1.88 4.95
CA SER A 163 26.54 0.46 4.73
C SER A 163 25.66 -0.41 5.65
N ARG A 164 25.43 -1.65 5.19
CA ARG A 164 24.69 -2.69 5.91
C ARG A 164 23.24 -2.32 6.20
N GLY A 165 22.51 -1.87 5.18
CA GLY A 165 21.07 -1.60 5.30
C GLY A 165 20.72 -0.26 5.95
N ARG A 166 21.66 0.68 6.10
CA ARG A 166 21.50 1.89 6.94
C ARG A 166 21.65 3.20 6.17
N SER A 167 21.42 3.20 4.86
CA SER A 167 21.40 4.43 4.07
C SER A 167 20.31 5.41 4.53
N GLY A 168 19.24 4.90 5.17
CA GLY A 168 18.02 5.65 5.44
C GLY A 168 17.19 5.91 4.19
N GLY A 169 17.47 5.20 3.09
CA GLY A 169 16.71 5.24 1.84
C GLY A 169 15.81 4.01 1.65
N GLN A 170 15.02 4.07 0.58
CA GLN A 170 13.97 3.10 0.26
C GLN A 170 14.50 1.67 0.04
N TRP A 171 15.63 1.49 -0.65
CA TRP A 171 16.18 0.17 -0.95
C TRP A 171 16.69 -0.54 0.31
N ASP A 172 17.30 0.22 1.22
CA ASP A 172 17.71 -0.29 2.53
C ASP A 172 16.51 -0.49 3.47
N ALA A 173 15.46 0.32 3.37
CA ALA A 173 14.22 0.09 4.11
C ALA A 173 13.60 -1.27 3.74
N TRP A 174 13.44 -1.55 2.44
CA TRP A 174 12.95 -2.85 1.97
C TRP A 174 13.84 -4.01 2.43
N GLN A 175 15.17 -3.87 2.37
CA GLN A 175 16.07 -4.91 2.88
C GLN A 175 15.94 -5.11 4.39
N ALA A 176 15.87 -4.04 5.18
CA ALA A 176 15.69 -4.14 6.62
C ALA A 176 14.39 -4.86 6.98
N VAL A 177 13.29 -4.57 6.28
CA VAL A 177 12.00 -5.21 6.52
C VAL A 177 12.00 -6.64 6.01
N TYR A 178 12.36 -6.87 4.75
CA TYR A 178 12.08 -8.13 4.05
C TYR A 178 13.15 -9.21 4.21
N SER A 179 14.39 -8.84 4.52
CA SER A 179 15.48 -9.81 4.56
C SER A 179 15.53 -10.63 5.84
N PRO A 180 16.06 -11.86 5.78
CA PRO A 180 16.52 -12.54 6.98
C PRO A 180 17.75 -11.82 7.55
N VAL A 181 18.09 -12.14 8.80
CA VAL A 181 19.35 -11.70 9.40
C VAL A 181 20.51 -12.45 8.74
N ASN A 182 21.55 -11.73 8.32
CA ASN A 182 22.79 -12.32 7.85
C ASN A 182 23.54 -12.96 9.03
N ASN A 183 23.78 -14.26 8.93
CA ASN A 183 24.41 -15.05 9.99
C ASN A 183 25.89 -14.70 10.25
N THR A 184 26.53 -13.91 9.40
CA THR A 184 27.95 -13.56 9.52
C THR A 184 28.19 -12.23 10.22
N ASP A 185 27.32 -11.24 10.03
CA ASP A 185 27.51 -9.89 10.56
C ASP A 185 26.30 -9.33 11.34
N GLY A 186 25.16 -10.04 11.34
CA GLY A 186 23.95 -9.68 12.10
C GLY A 186 23.12 -8.56 11.48
N TYR A 187 23.41 -8.14 10.25
CA TYR A 187 22.65 -7.12 9.51
C TYR A 187 21.64 -7.76 8.55
N PRO A 188 20.70 -7.00 7.96
CA PRO A 188 19.83 -7.54 6.93
C PRO A 188 20.64 -8.16 5.79
N ALA A 189 20.32 -9.39 5.40
CA ALA A 189 20.96 -10.03 4.26
C ALA A 189 20.61 -9.27 2.96
N ALA A 190 21.61 -8.97 2.14
CA ALA A 190 21.37 -8.23 0.91
C ALA A 190 20.68 -9.11 -0.14
N VAL A 191 19.59 -8.62 -0.73
CA VAL A 191 18.86 -9.35 -1.80
C VAL A 191 19.62 -9.34 -3.14
N TRP A 192 20.54 -8.39 -3.31
CA TRP A 192 21.55 -8.36 -4.34
C TRP A 192 22.81 -7.64 -3.84
N ASP A 193 23.94 -7.85 -4.51
CA ASP A 193 25.13 -7.04 -4.31
C ASP A 193 24.87 -5.59 -4.78
N LYS A 194 24.93 -4.62 -3.87
CA LYS A 194 24.64 -3.21 -4.15
C LYS A 194 25.63 -2.53 -5.10
N LEU A 195 26.80 -3.10 -5.36
CA LEU A 195 27.76 -2.56 -6.29
C LEU A 195 27.54 -3.14 -7.70
N THR A 196 27.34 -4.45 -7.80
CA THR A 196 27.27 -5.17 -9.09
C THR A 196 25.84 -5.39 -9.59
N GLY A 197 24.85 -5.40 -8.69
CA GLY A 197 23.47 -5.76 -8.96
C GLY A 197 23.21 -7.26 -9.02
N GLU A 198 24.20 -8.12 -8.74
CA GLU A 198 24.03 -9.58 -8.76
C GLU A 198 23.03 -10.03 -7.69
N ILE A 199 21.94 -10.67 -8.13
CA ILE A 199 20.84 -11.10 -7.25
C ILE A 199 21.24 -12.35 -6.48
N HIS A 200 20.87 -12.40 -5.19
CA HIS A 200 21.09 -13.53 -4.29
C HIS A 200 19.81 -14.37 -4.15
N PRO A 201 19.68 -15.50 -4.87
CA PRO A 201 18.41 -16.23 -4.96
C PRO A 201 17.87 -16.75 -3.63
N GLU A 202 18.76 -17.10 -2.70
CA GLU A 202 18.38 -17.58 -1.36
C GLU A 202 17.71 -16.50 -0.51
N VAL A 203 18.06 -15.23 -0.71
CA VAL A 203 17.41 -14.10 -0.04
C VAL A 203 16.08 -13.78 -0.71
N VAL A 204 16.01 -13.90 -2.04
CA VAL A 204 14.77 -13.75 -2.81
C VAL A 204 13.73 -14.79 -2.39
N GLU A 205 14.11 -16.05 -2.21
CA GLU A 205 13.19 -17.11 -1.75
C GLU A 205 12.58 -16.78 -0.37
N TYR A 206 13.40 -16.21 0.53
CA TYR A 206 12.91 -15.72 1.81
C TYR A 206 11.92 -14.56 1.63
N TRP A 207 12.25 -13.58 0.80
CA TRP A 207 11.37 -12.45 0.49
C TRP A 207 10.02 -12.92 -0.08
N GLU A 208 10.00 -13.87 -1.01
CA GLU A 208 8.77 -14.45 -1.59
C GLU A 208 7.89 -15.12 -0.53
N THR A 209 8.54 -15.88 0.34
CA THR A 209 7.84 -16.66 1.37
C THR A 209 7.16 -15.74 2.37
N HIS A 210 7.84 -14.64 2.74
CA HIS A 210 7.48 -13.82 3.89
C HIS A 210 6.84 -12.46 3.56
N TYR A 211 7.13 -11.86 2.40
CA TYR A 211 6.77 -10.46 2.12
C TYR A 211 6.17 -10.20 0.73
N ASP A 212 6.30 -11.13 -0.23
CA ASP A 212 5.55 -11.04 -1.48
C ASP A 212 4.06 -11.30 -1.20
N VAL A 213 3.30 -10.20 -1.11
CA VAL A 213 1.89 -10.23 -0.69
C VAL A 213 1.04 -10.93 -1.75
N ARG A 214 1.32 -10.74 -3.04
CA ARG A 214 0.63 -11.42 -4.13
C ARG A 214 0.85 -12.92 -4.06
N ALA A 215 2.09 -13.38 -3.85
CA ALA A 215 2.41 -14.80 -3.70
C ALA A 215 1.73 -15.41 -2.48
N LYS A 216 1.71 -14.71 -1.34
CA LYS A 216 0.95 -15.13 -0.15
C LYS A 216 -0.54 -15.29 -0.46
N LEU A 217 -1.14 -14.29 -1.11
CA LEU A 217 -2.54 -14.36 -1.51
C LEU A 217 -2.80 -15.58 -2.38
N GLU A 218 -2.01 -15.81 -3.43
CA GLU A 218 -2.18 -16.97 -4.32
C GLU A 218 -2.08 -18.30 -3.57
N ARG A 219 -1.07 -18.47 -2.71
CA ARG A 219 -0.88 -19.71 -1.93
C ARG A 219 -2.01 -19.96 -0.93
N GLU A 220 -2.52 -18.91 -0.29
CA GLU A 220 -3.37 -19.06 0.90
C GLU A 220 -4.84 -18.74 0.69
N TRP A 221 -5.22 -18.11 -0.43
CA TRP A 221 -6.58 -17.66 -0.72
C TRP A 221 -7.61 -18.74 -0.43
N GLN A 222 -7.42 -19.92 -1.04
CA GLN A 222 -8.20 -21.11 -0.78
C GLN A 222 -7.61 -21.99 0.32
N ALA A 223 -6.31 -22.30 0.20
CA ALA A 223 -5.68 -23.33 1.01
C ALA A 223 -5.72 -23.06 2.52
N ARG A 224 -5.84 -21.78 2.92
CA ARG A 224 -5.98 -21.36 4.33
C ARG A 224 -7.22 -20.51 4.60
N GLY A 225 -8.16 -20.47 3.65
CA GLY A 225 -9.39 -19.70 3.77
C GLY A 225 -9.16 -18.18 3.89
N LEU A 226 -8.01 -17.68 3.43
CA LEU A 226 -7.67 -16.26 3.50
C LEU A 226 -8.65 -15.41 2.69
N GLY A 227 -9.09 -15.91 1.53
CA GLY A 227 -10.05 -15.22 0.68
C GLY A 227 -11.34 -14.88 1.39
N ALA A 228 -11.88 -15.82 2.17
CA ALA A 228 -13.10 -15.62 2.96
C ALA A 228 -12.98 -14.49 3.99
N LYS A 229 -11.76 -14.21 4.48
CA LYS A 229 -11.50 -13.15 5.46
C LYS A 229 -11.24 -11.79 4.80
N LEU A 230 -10.97 -11.77 3.49
CA LEU A 230 -10.57 -10.57 2.73
C LEU A 230 -11.62 -10.06 1.75
N VAL A 231 -12.73 -10.80 1.55
CA VAL A 231 -13.82 -10.36 0.66
C VAL A 231 -14.27 -8.95 1.03
N ASN A 232 -14.37 -8.07 0.02
CA ASN A 232 -14.72 -6.66 0.13
C ASN A 232 -13.67 -5.73 0.76
N LYS A 233 -12.54 -6.23 1.25
CA LYS A 233 -11.60 -5.41 2.06
C LYS A 233 -10.47 -4.76 1.27
N LEU A 234 -10.24 -5.16 0.01
CA LEU A 234 -9.05 -4.77 -0.74
C LEU A 234 -9.37 -3.67 -1.75
N HIS A 235 -8.93 -2.44 -1.49
CA HIS A 235 -9.10 -1.30 -2.40
C HIS A 235 -7.74 -0.68 -2.76
N VAL A 236 -7.39 -0.65 -4.04
CA VAL A 236 -6.11 -0.12 -4.55
C VAL A 236 -6.35 0.98 -5.59
N TYR A 237 -5.55 2.03 -5.54
CA TYR A 237 -5.54 3.11 -6.51
C TYR A 237 -4.11 3.35 -6.96
N VAL A 238 -3.85 3.37 -8.26
CA VAL A 238 -2.49 3.63 -8.76
C VAL A 238 -2.53 4.34 -10.11
N GLY A 239 -1.63 5.29 -10.33
CA GLY A 239 -1.48 5.94 -11.63
C GLY A 239 -0.83 4.99 -12.65
N VAL A 240 -1.30 4.98 -13.91
CA VAL A 240 -0.72 4.08 -14.94
C VAL A 240 0.67 4.52 -15.42
N THR A 241 1.10 5.72 -15.04
CA THR A 241 2.44 6.25 -15.28
C THR A 241 3.15 6.50 -13.95
N ASP A 242 2.96 5.62 -12.96
CA ASP A 242 3.66 5.71 -11.68
C ASP A 242 5.17 5.93 -11.91
N SER A 243 5.71 6.91 -11.19
CA SER A 243 7.08 7.39 -11.41
C SER A 243 8.14 6.34 -11.07
N TYR A 244 7.81 5.35 -10.25
CA TYR A 244 8.71 4.28 -9.80
C TYR A 244 8.34 2.92 -10.40
N TYR A 245 7.50 2.89 -11.44
CA TYR A 245 7.03 1.67 -12.11
C TYR A 245 6.21 0.72 -11.22
N LEU A 246 5.76 1.18 -10.04
CA LEU A 246 5.08 0.35 -9.05
C LEU A 246 3.68 -0.10 -9.50
N ASN A 247 3.11 0.57 -10.49
CA ASN A 247 1.85 0.18 -11.13
C ASN A 247 1.93 -1.24 -11.74
N ASP A 248 3.11 -1.71 -12.15
CA ASP A 248 3.25 -3.00 -12.83
C ASP A 248 2.99 -4.17 -11.86
N ALA A 249 3.40 -4.05 -10.60
CA ALA A 249 3.08 -5.03 -9.56
C ALA A 249 1.57 -5.07 -9.25
N VAL A 250 0.88 -3.93 -9.35
CA VAL A 250 -0.58 -3.85 -9.18
C VAL A 250 -1.31 -4.55 -10.33
N PHE A 251 -0.80 -4.49 -11.57
CA PHE A 251 -1.36 -5.26 -12.69
C PHE A 251 -1.31 -6.77 -12.40
N LEU A 252 -0.18 -7.28 -11.93
CA LEU A 252 -0.03 -8.70 -11.59
C LEU A 252 -0.89 -9.14 -10.41
N LEU A 253 -1.08 -8.25 -9.43
CA LEU A 253 -2.03 -8.47 -8.34
C LEU A 253 -3.46 -8.56 -8.87
N GLU A 254 -3.89 -7.63 -9.73
CA GLU A 254 -5.24 -7.62 -10.31
C GLU A 254 -5.51 -8.87 -11.15
N ASP A 255 -4.55 -9.27 -11.98
CA ASP A 255 -4.63 -10.48 -12.79
C ASP A 255 -4.91 -11.70 -11.91
N PHE A 256 -4.21 -11.84 -10.79
CA PHE A 256 -4.49 -12.90 -9.82
C PHE A 256 -5.88 -12.73 -9.19
N LEU A 257 -6.21 -11.56 -8.63
CA LEU A 257 -7.46 -11.34 -7.90
C LEU A 257 -8.70 -11.62 -8.78
N LYS A 258 -8.65 -11.30 -10.08
CA LYS A 258 -9.73 -11.61 -11.04
C LYS A 258 -9.95 -13.11 -11.26
N THR A 259 -8.98 -13.97 -10.95
CA THR A 259 -9.13 -15.43 -11.04
C THR A 259 -9.79 -16.06 -9.81
N THR A 260 -9.92 -15.32 -8.71
CA THR A 260 -10.53 -15.83 -7.48
C THR A 260 -12.02 -16.10 -7.67
N THR A 261 -12.55 -17.26 -7.30
CA THR A 261 -14.00 -17.56 -7.47
C THR A 261 -14.69 -18.12 -6.22
N GLU A 262 -13.96 -18.61 -5.24
CA GLU A 262 -14.51 -19.31 -4.06
C GLU A 262 -13.92 -18.85 -2.71
N PRO A 263 -13.89 -17.56 -2.35
CA PRO A 263 -14.73 -16.49 -2.90
C PRO A 263 -14.01 -15.64 -3.94
N TYR A 264 -14.78 -14.88 -4.71
CA TYR A 264 -14.28 -13.72 -5.45
C TYR A 264 -13.88 -12.62 -4.47
N TYR A 265 -12.73 -11.97 -4.67
CA TYR A 265 -12.21 -10.95 -3.75
C TYR A 265 -13.15 -9.76 -3.50
N ASN A 266 -13.97 -9.41 -4.48
CA ASN A 266 -14.98 -8.34 -4.43
C ASN A 266 -14.51 -6.98 -3.90
N GLY A 267 -13.24 -6.63 -4.16
CA GLY A 267 -12.66 -5.32 -3.87
C GLY A 267 -12.64 -4.41 -5.11
N SER A 268 -11.74 -3.41 -5.12
CA SER A 268 -11.59 -2.50 -6.26
C SER A 268 -10.13 -2.18 -6.56
N ILE A 269 -9.76 -2.17 -7.84
CA ILE A 269 -8.50 -1.61 -8.32
C ILE A 269 -8.82 -0.50 -9.32
N VAL A 270 -8.36 0.71 -9.03
CA VAL A 270 -8.63 1.90 -9.82
C VAL A 270 -7.33 2.42 -10.42
N TYR A 271 -7.32 2.56 -11.73
CA TYR A 271 -6.17 3.10 -12.46
C TYR A 271 -6.36 4.57 -12.80
N GLY A 272 -5.39 5.38 -12.40
CA GLY A 272 -5.35 6.80 -12.66
C GLY A 272 -4.92 7.09 -14.09
N VAL A 273 -5.89 7.43 -14.94
CA VAL A 273 -5.70 7.94 -16.30
C VAL A 273 -6.86 8.87 -16.66
N THR A 274 -6.54 10.05 -17.21
CA THR A 274 -7.54 11.03 -17.70
C THR A 274 -7.10 11.56 -19.06
N ASP A 275 -8.01 11.56 -20.04
CA ASP A 275 -7.73 12.05 -21.41
C ASP A 275 -6.47 11.46 -22.05
N GLY A 276 -6.21 10.17 -21.78
CA GLY A 276 -5.03 9.45 -22.29
C GLY A 276 -3.71 9.79 -21.56
N ARG A 277 -3.75 10.54 -20.46
CA ARG A 277 -2.59 10.87 -19.62
C ARG A 277 -2.69 10.13 -18.29
N GLY A 278 -1.65 9.36 -17.96
CA GLY A 278 -1.57 8.71 -16.66
C GLY A 278 -1.25 9.71 -15.55
N TYR A 279 -1.52 9.29 -14.31
CA TYR A 279 -1.01 9.98 -13.13
C TYR A 279 0.33 9.36 -12.69
N GLU A 280 1.21 10.21 -12.17
CA GLU A 280 2.49 9.82 -11.57
C GLU A 280 2.32 9.14 -10.20
N HIS A 281 3.46 8.82 -9.57
CA HIS A 281 3.47 8.33 -8.19
C HIS A 281 2.75 9.30 -7.26
N CYS A 282 2.25 8.81 -6.12
CA CYS A 282 1.43 9.59 -5.18
C CYS A 282 -0.01 9.89 -5.65
N TRP A 283 -0.53 9.30 -6.72
CA TRP A 283 -1.95 9.46 -7.06
C TRP A 283 -2.88 8.70 -6.09
N THR A 284 -3.85 9.43 -5.52
CA THR A 284 -4.74 8.93 -4.45
C THR A 284 -6.22 8.80 -4.90
N GLY A 285 -6.47 8.54 -6.18
CA GLY A 285 -7.82 8.26 -6.67
C GLY A 285 -8.70 9.47 -7.03
N SER A 286 -8.16 10.69 -7.08
CA SER A 286 -8.91 11.88 -7.53
C SER A 286 -8.62 12.20 -8.99
N PHE A 287 -9.68 12.32 -9.79
CA PHE A 287 -9.60 12.69 -11.22
C PHE A 287 -9.81 14.19 -11.46
N ASP A 288 -10.38 14.88 -10.48
CA ASP A 288 -10.78 16.28 -10.50
C ASP A 288 -9.76 17.22 -9.85
N GLN A 289 -8.76 16.67 -9.15
CA GLN A 289 -7.77 17.44 -8.39
C GLN A 289 -6.34 17.10 -8.85
N SER A 290 -5.42 18.04 -8.63
CA SER A 290 -3.98 17.74 -8.73
C SER A 290 -3.58 16.67 -7.71
N ILE A 291 -2.47 15.96 -7.95
CA ILE A 291 -1.94 14.96 -6.99
C ILE A 291 -1.75 15.57 -5.59
N SER A 292 -1.17 16.77 -5.50
CA SER A 292 -0.97 17.47 -4.22
C SER A 292 -2.28 17.78 -3.52
N LEU A 293 -3.28 18.33 -4.23
CA LEU A 293 -4.57 18.64 -3.63
C LEU A 293 -5.31 17.35 -3.22
N GLY A 294 -5.21 16.28 -4.02
CA GLY A 294 -5.77 14.97 -3.70
C GLY A 294 -5.27 14.42 -2.36
N TRP A 295 -4.00 14.63 -2.02
CA TRP A 295 -3.46 14.29 -0.70
C TRP A 295 -4.04 15.13 0.43
N HIS A 296 -4.13 16.45 0.23
CA HIS A 296 -4.71 17.35 1.23
C HIS A 296 -6.20 17.11 1.48
N THR A 297 -6.89 16.45 0.54
CA THR A 297 -8.31 16.12 0.64
C THR A 297 -8.58 14.63 0.90
N VAL A 298 -7.55 13.81 1.09
CA VAL A 298 -7.71 12.34 1.18
C VAL A 298 -8.68 11.94 2.28
N ASN A 299 -8.59 12.60 3.44
CA ASN A 299 -9.48 12.34 4.57
C ASN A 299 -10.94 12.67 4.23
N GLN A 300 -11.19 13.80 3.55
CA GLN A 300 -12.52 14.21 3.12
C GLN A 300 -13.12 13.28 2.08
N ARG A 301 -12.29 12.68 1.22
CA ARG A 301 -12.74 11.77 0.16
C ARG A 301 -12.93 10.34 0.66
N MET A 302 -12.03 9.86 1.51
CA MET A 302 -11.89 8.43 1.80
C MET A 302 -12.54 8.01 3.12
N ILE A 303 -12.44 8.82 4.18
CA ILE A 303 -13.01 8.46 5.49
C ILE A 303 -14.53 8.24 5.40
N PRO A 304 -15.33 9.06 4.68
CA PRO A 304 -16.75 8.78 4.53
C PRO A 304 -17.03 7.41 3.89
N GLN A 305 -16.21 6.98 2.94
CA GLN A 305 -16.33 5.68 2.29
C GLN A 305 -15.96 4.54 3.25
N MET A 306 -14.89 4.70 4.02
CA MET A 306 -14.46 3.74 5.05
C MET A 306 -15.52 3.55 6.14
N VAL A 307 -16.10 4.65 6.64
CA VAL A 307 -17.17 4.58 7.64
C VAL A 307 -18.41 3.89 7.06
N ASN A 308 -18.77 4.18 5.80
CA ASN A 308 -19.86 3.46 5.13
C ASN A 308 -19.55 1.96 5.00
N HIS A 309 -18.31 1.60 4.68
CA HIS A 309 -17.87 0.20 4.60
C HIS A 309 -18.01 -0.49 5.96
N ILE A 310 -17.53 0.12 7.05
CA ILE A 310 -17.67 -0.39 8.42
C ILE A 310 -19.15 -0.63 8.75
N VAL A 311 -20.02 0.34 8.46
CA VAL A 311 -21.47 0.20 8.74
C VAL A 311 -22.11 -0.93 7.93
N GLN A 312 -21.76 -1.08 6.66
CA GLN A 312 -22.32 -2.12 5.78
C GLN A 312 -21.87 -3.53 6.15
N SER A 313 -20.66 -3.66 6.69
CA SER A 313 -20.02 -4.91 7.04
C SER A 313 -20.13 -5.27 8.53
N ALA A 314 -20.76 -4.40 9.32
CA ALA A 314 -20.89 -4.59 10.76
C ALA A 314 -21.64 -5.91 11.08
N PRO A 315 -21.16 -6.70 12.07
CA PRO A 315 -21.82 -7.93 12.45
C PRO A 315 -23.22 -7.66 13.05
N GLU A 316 -24.06 -8.69 13.05
CA GLU A 316 -25.40 -8.59 13.65
C GLU A 316 -25.30 -8.19 15.13
N GLY A 317 -26.05 -7.15 15.51
CA GLY A 317 -26.04 -6.62 16.88
C GLY A 317 -24.89 -5.66 17.21
N ALA A 318 -24.04 -5.30 16.25
CA ALA A 318 -22.97 -4.32 16.44
C ALA A 318 -23.49 -2.94 16.89
N ASP A 319 -22.74 -2.26 17.76
CA ASP A 319 -23.03 -0.88 18.16
C ASP A 319 -22.67 0.11 17.03
N LEU A 320 -23.70 0.66 16.40
CA LEU A 320 -23.60 1.70 15.37
C LEU A 320 -24.04 3.08 15.88
N SER A 321 -24.04 3.30 17.21
CA SER A 321 -24.37 4.62 17.80
C SER A 321 -23.46 5.73 17.27
N PHE A 322 -22.30 5.37 16.70
CA PHE A 322 -21.39 6.32 16.08
C PHE A 322 -21.88 6.92 14.75
N THR A 323 -23.11 6.64 14.33
CA THR A 323 -23.73 7.23 13.13
C THR A 323 -25.01 8.02 13.41
N SER A 324 -25.30 8.36 14.67
CA SER A 324 -26.63 8.87 15.08
C SER A 324 -26.59 10.32 15.62
N TYR A 325 -26.02 11.29 14.89
CA TYR A 325 -25.80 12.66 15.41
C TYR A 325 -26.29 13.80 14.52
#